data_AF-A0A2W6YAI6-F1
#
_entry.id   AF-A0A2W6YAI6-F1
#
_cell.length_a   1.000
_cell.length_b   1.000
_cell.length_c   1.000
_cell.angle_alpha   90.00
_cell.angle_beta   90.00
_cell.angle_gamma   90.00
#
_symmetry.space_group_name_H-M   'P 1'
#
loop_
_entity.id
_entity.type
_entity.pdbx_description
1 polymer ?
#
loop_
_entity_poly.entity_id
_entity_poly.type
_entity_poly.pdbx_seq_one_letter_code
_entity_poly.pdbx_strand_id
1 'polypeptide(L)'
;MSIRFLTLPSAAALYAAPAIAASPPVEILVSDAGQRTADGTVDVTLRLLNAGQEQRLVPLPDRVEGHIGIGADSRIVWLVRATDTPSTLTVPPGGFAGARYTFQKGDEPAEGALLSIPAFTRQRIAIAIRPEAPDVLAGTAPAAEATAASTPANLPQAAPPPDDRAAGNAFLGNLAAYEPVYAVYGPGTNSEARIQLSFKYQLFGTRRQEGLPPSWRDGLFLAFTQRMFWDLGANSSPFRNIDYQPEVFYLAPSHTFENGVSIALQGGLRHESNGRDGDASRSVNTAYVAPMAGLPLGGGYRLTVAPRLSLYLTQDGNPGIRRYRGMTGLFAEVGEDDGLRLSTQTRFNFSSGKGAVSADISYPLQRLWSGGPDFYLFGQSFFGYGENLLDYNRRTTRLRIGLALVR
;
A
#
# COMPACT_ATOMS: atom_id res chain seq x y z
N MET A 1 -26.57 -35.39 34.36
CA MET A 1 -25.19 -35.41 34.86
C MET A 1 -24.73 -33.96 34.92
N SER A 2 -24.84 -33.33 36.09
CA SER A 2 -24.53 -31.92 36.30
C SER A 2 -23.04 -31.73 36.53
N ILE A 3 -22.41 -30.84 35.78
CA ILE A 3 -21.06 -30.35 36.07
C ILE A 3 -21.16 -28.85 36.36
N ARG A 4 -20.87 -28.50 37.61
CA ARG A 4 -20.57 -27.15 38.09
C ARG A 4 -19.06 -27.05 38.39
N PHE A 5 -18.63 -25.80 38.62
CA PHE A 5 -17.29 -25.29 39.00
C PHE A 5 -16.46 -24.80 37.81
N LEU A 6 -15.80 -23.64 37.82
CA LEU A 6 -15.43 -22.72 38.89
C LEU A 6 -15.19 -21.32 38.27
N THR A 7 -15.79 -20.25 38.78
CA THR A 7 -15.44 -18.87 38.40
C THR A 7 -14.37 -18.33 39.34
N LEU A 8 -13.19 -18.01 38.79
CA LEU A 8 -12.11 -17.28 39.47
C LEU A 8 -12.16 -15.80 39.04
N PRO A 9 -12.13 -14.81 39.96
CA PRO A 9 -11.98 -13.42 39.59
C PRO A 9 -10.49 -13.07 39.50
N SER A 10 -9.99 -12.80 38.29
CA SER A 10 -8.67 -12.20 38.09
C SER A 10 -8.82 -10.69 37.98
N ALA A 11 -8.60 -9.97 39.08
CA ALA A 11 -8.38 -8.53 39.06
C ALA A 11 -6.92 -8.27 38.64
N ALA A 12 -6.71 -7.89 37.38
CA ALA A 12 -5.43 -7.38 36.91
C ALA A 12 -5.46 -5.84 36.95
N ALA A 13 -4.75 -5.25 37.91
CA ALA A 13 -4.49 -3.82 37.93
C ALA A 13 -3.52 -3.48 36.78
N LEU A 14 -4.00 -2.74 35.77
CA LEU A 14 -3.15 -2.14 34.75
C LEU A 14 -2.36 -0.97 35.36
N TYR A 15 -1.05 -1.13 35.47
CA TYR A 15 -0.14 0.01 35.55
C TYR A 15 -0.07 0.65 34.16
N ALA A 16 -0.68 1.82 33.99
CA ALA A 16 -0.46 2.67 32.82
C ALA A 16 0.95 3.26 32.91
N ALA A 17 1.87 2.76 32.09
CA ALA A 17 3.12 3.46 31.80
C ALA A 17 2.80 4.67 30.91
N PRO A 18 3.42 5.85 31.13
CA PRO A 18 3.25 6.98 30.23
C PRO A 18 3.78 6.59 28.85
N ALA A 19 2.93 6.74 27.83
CA ALA A 19 3.33 6.61 26.45
C ALA A 19 4.38 7.69 26.15
N ILE A 20 5.62 7.28 25.90
CA ILE A 20 6.63 8.15 25.29
C ILE A 20 6.14 8.38 23.86
N ALA A 21 5.53 9.53 23.62
CA ALA A 21 5.17 9.96 22.28
C ALA A 21 6.46 10.05 21.45
N ALA A 22 6.61 9.15 20.47
CA ALA A 22 7.68 9.26 19.49
C ALA A 22 7.56 10.62 18.82
N SER A 23 8.59 11.45 18.92
CA SER A 23 8.60 12.76 18.27
C SER A 23 8.50 12.56 16.75
N PRO A 24 7.70 13.40 16.05
CA PRO A 24 7.48 13.24 14.62
C PRO A 24 8.83 13.27 13.86
N PRO A 25 8.98 12.48 12.78
CA PRO A 25 10.17 12.52 11.96
C PRO A 25 10.34 13.90 11.30
N VAL A 26 11.58 14.27 10.96
CA VAL A 26 11.85 15.47 10.18
C VAL A 26 11.26 15.27 8.79
N GLU A 27 10.35 16.15 8.39
CA GLU A 27 9.74 16.11 7.06
C GLU A 27 10.66 16.82 6.06
N ILE A 28 10.91 16.21 4.90
CA ILE A 28 11.75 16.79 3.83
C ILE A 28 10.86 17.11 2.64
N LEU A 29 10.82 18.38 2.27
CA LEU A 29 10.02 18.89 1.15
C LEU A 29 10.94 19.44 0.06
N VAL A 30 10.53 19.31 -1.20
CA VAL A 30 11.14 20.08 -2.29
C VAL A 30 10.46 21.44 -2.29
N SER A 31 11.18 22.47 -1.85
CA SER A 31 10.63 23.83 -1.78
C SER A 31 10.76 24.59 -3.10
N ASP A 32 11.78 24.26 -3.90
CA ASP A 32 11.98 24.85 -5.22
C ASP A 32 12.77 23.93 -6.15
N ALA A 33 12.48 23.98 -7.45
CA ALA A 33 13.24 23.27 -8.47
C ALA A 33 13.18 24.05 -9.80
N GLY A 34 14.35 24.42 -10.35
CA GLY A 34 14.41 25.09 -11.66
C GLY A 34 15.28 26.34 -11.76
N GLN A 35 15.93 26.79 -10.68
CA GLN A 35 16.86 27.92 -10.75
C GLN A 35 18.14 27.50 -11.48
N ARG A 36 18.51 28.19 -12.56
CA ARG A 36 19.81 27.96 -13.22
C ARG A 36 20.93 28.68 -12.48
N THR A 37 21.98 27.93 -12.19
CA THR A 37 23.26 28.42 -11.65
C THR A 37 24.12 29.03 -12.76
N ALA A 38 25.12 29.85 -12.38
CA ALA A 38 26.08 30.44 -13.31
C ALA A 38 26.84 29.40 -14.16
N ASP A 39 27.00 28.17 -13.65
CA ASP A 39 27.64 27.05 -14.33
C ASP A 39 26.70 26.28 -15.29
N GLY A 40 25.46 26.73 -15.45
CA GLY A 40 24.44 26.16 -16.33
C GLY A 40 23.63 25.02 -15.72
N THR A 41 23.98 24.54 -14.52
CA THR A 41 23.22 23.47 -13.84
C THR A 41 21.93 24.00 -13.21
N VAL A 42 20.93 23.13 -13.06
CA VAL A 42 19.65 23.47 -12.44
C VAL A 42 19.68 23.09 -10.95
N ASP A 43 19.26 23.98 -10.08
CA ASP A 43 19.16 23.78 -8.63
C ASP A 43 17.81 23.20 -8.22
N VAL A 44 17.88 22.40 -7.16
CA VAL A 44 16.77 21.86 -6.38
C VAL A 44 17.02 22.21 -4.92
N THR A 45 16.09 22.96 -4.34
CA THR A 45 16.15 23.36 -2.93
C THR A 45 15.20 22.49 -2.11
N LEU A 46 15.73 21.90 -1.04
CA LEU A 46 14.98 21.12 -0.08
C LEU A 46 14.80 21.91 1.22
N ARG A 47 13.65 21.71 1.88
CA ARG A 47 13.37 22.20 3.23
C ARG A 47 13.13 21.03 4.17
N LEU A 48 13.90 20.98 5.24
CA LEU A 48 13.78 20.00 6.31
C LEU A 48 13.04 20.66 7.48
N LEU A 49 11.88 20.13 7.87
CA LEU A 49 11.00 20.68 8.89
C LEU A 49 11.01 19.77 10.12
N ASN A 50 11.42 20.29 11.27
CA ASN A 50 11.40 19.56 12.53
C ASN A 50 10.25 20.05 13.41
N ALA A 51 9.10 19.38 13.33
CA ALA A 51 7.97 19.63 14.22
C ALA A 51 8.16 19.06 15.65
N GLY A 52 9.29 18.39 15.90
CA GLY A 52 9.63 17.82 17.20
C GLY A 52 10.16 18.85 18.21
N GLN A 53 10.28 18.39 19.45
CA GLN A 53 10.77 19.18 20.60
C GLN A 53 12.28 19.03 20.83
N GLU A 54 12.95 18.14 20.09
CA GLU A 54 14.39 17.92 20.17
C GLU A 54 15.10 18.29 18.87
N GLN A 55 16.35 18.71 18.96
CA GLN A 55 17.22 18.93 17.81
C GLN A 55 17.47 17.63 17.05
N ARG A 56 17.43 17.68 15.71
CA ARG A 56 17.66 16.53 14.85
C ARG A 56 18.85 16.73 13.94
N LEU A 57 19.66 15.68 13.80
CA LEU A 57 20.75 15.60 12.83
C LEU A 57 20.28 14.75 11.66
N VAL A 58 20.26 15.33 10.46
CA VAL A 58 19.80 14.65 9.24
C VAL A 58 20.98 14.48 8.28
N PRO A 59 21.43 13.23 8.03
CA PRO A 59 22.46 12.97 7.04
C PRO A 59 21.89 13.17 5.62
N LEU A 60 22.66 13.84 4.77
CA LEU A 60 22.33 14.09 3.37
C LEU A 60 23.31 13.33 2.47
N PRO A 61 22.86 12.41 1.59
CA PRO A 61 23.73 11.74 0.63
C PRO A 61 24.41 12.72 -0.33
N ASP A 62 25.63 12.42 -0.78
CA ASP A 62 26.34 13.22 -1.80
C ASP A 62 25.63 13.20 -3.16
N ARG A 63 24.91 12.10 -3.46
CA ARG A 63 24.15 11.91 -4.68
C ARG A 63 22.83 11.22 -4.36
N VAL A 64 21.74 11.65 -4.99
CA VAL A 64 20.40 11.10 -4.81
C VAL A 64 19.71 10.90 -6.16
N GLU A 65 18.95 9.83 -6.27
CA GLU A 65 18.16 9.52 -7.46
C GLU A 65 16.91 10.40 -7.50
N GLY A 66 16.70 11.06 -8.63
CA GLY A 66 15.47 11.78 -8.97
C GLY A 66 14.80 11.16 -10.19
N HIS A 67 13.48 11.28 -10.27
CA HIS A 67 12.71 10.91 -11.45
C HIS A 67 12.12 12.19 -12.04
N ILE A 68 12.36 12.43 -13.33
CA ILE A 68 11.70 13.52 -14.06
C ILE A 68 10.80 12.95 -15.14
N GLY A 69 9.64 13.56 -15.35
CA GLY A 69 8.74 13.14 -16.41
C GLY A 69 7.80 14.23 -16.93
N ILE A 70 7.39 14.09 -18.19
CA ILE A 70 6.37 14.91 -18.84
C ILE A 70 5.31 13.95 -19.39
N GLY A 71 4.09 14.02 -18.86
CA GLY A 71 3.04 13.07 -19.23
C GLY A 71 3.36 11.64 -18.78
N ALA A 72 3.42 10.70 -19.72
CA ALA A 72 3.71 9.28 -19.46
C ALA A 72 5.20 8.91 -19.55
N ASP A 73 6.05 9.81 -20.07
CA ASP A 73 7.48 9.58 -20.20
C ASP A 73 8.20 9.99 -18.92
N SER A 74 8.89 9.06 -18.27
CA SER A 74 9.73 9.32 -17.10
C SER A 74 11.13 8.76 -17.30
N ARG A 75 12.14 9.51 -16.88
CA ARG A 75 13.54 9.08 -16.87
C ARG A 75 14.17 9.33 -15.50
N ILE A 76 15.13 8.46 -15.17
CA ILE A 76 15.94 8.59 -13.96
C ILE A 76 17.02 9.63 -14.22
N VAL A 77 17.24 10.50 -13.24
CA VAL A 77 18.26 11.54 -13.21
C VAL A 77 18.98 11.52 -11.88
N TRP A 78 20.19 12.06 -11.86
CA TRP A 78 20.95 12.17 -10.62
C TRP A 78 21.09 13.60 -10.16
N LEU A 79 20.82 13.80 -8.88
CA LEU A 79 21.01 15.05 -8.16
C LEU A 79 22.26 14.93 -7.28
N VAL A 80 23.14 15.92 -7.33
CA VAL A 80 24.40 15.98 -6.56
C VAL A 80 24.28 17.06 -5.50
N ARG A 81 24.69 16.77 -4.25
CA ARG A 81 24.63 17.74 -3.15
C ARG A 81 25.57 18.91 -3.46
N ALA A 82 25.06 20.14 -3.36
CA ALA A 82 25.86 21.33 -3.60
C ALA A 82 27.01 21.43 -2.57
N THR A 83 28.13 22.02 -2.97
CA THR A 83 29.34 22.13 -2.13
C THR A 83 29.15 23.02 -0.91
N ASP A 84 28.20 23.96 -0.97
CA ASP A 84 27.78 24.82 0.13
C ASP A 84 26.81 24.14 1.11
N THR A 85 26.33 22.93 0.78
CA THR A 85 25.40 22.16 1.61
C THR A 85 26.16 21.09 2.42
N PRO A 86 26.15 21.16 3.77
CA PRO A 86 26.81 20.19 4.63
C PRO A 86 26.29 18.75 4.44
N SER A 87 27.15 17.76 4.71
CA SER A 87 26.76 16.34 4.67
C SER A 87 25.84 15.91 5.80
N THR A 88 25.72 16.72 6.85
CA THR A 88 24.76 16.53 7.95
C THR A 88 24.19 17.89 8.31
N LEU A 89 22.86 18.01 8.25
CA LEU A 89 22.15 19.23 8.67
C LEU A 89 21.62 19.09 10.09
N THR A 90 21.80 20.16 10.86
CA THR A 90 21.19 20.30 12.17
C THR A 90 19.87 21.06 12.03
N VAL A 91 18.76 20.44 12.42
CA VAL A 91 17.44 21.06 12.40
C VAL A 91 16.97 21.29 13.84
N PRO A 92 16.86 22.54 14.31
CA PRO A 92 16.43 22.84 15.66
C PRO A 92 14.96 22.44 15.88
N PRO A 93 14.54 22.23 17.15
CA PRO A 93 13.15 21.90 17.46
C PRO A 93 12.21 23.04 17.04
N GLY A 94 11.06 22.69 16.45
CA GLY A 94 10.12 23.64 15.87
C GLY A 94 10.68 24.47 14.69
N GLY A 95 11.86 24.13 14.18
CA GLY A 95 12.57 24.91 13.18
C GLY A 95 12.74 24.19 11.85
N PHE A 96 13.54 24.80 10.97
CA PHE A 96 13.79 24.28 9.64
C PHE A 96 15.23 24.49 9.18
N ALA A 97 15.69 23.66 8.25
CA ALA A 97 16.97 23.81 7.57
C ALA A 97 16.80 23.72 6.05
N GLY A 98 17.72 24.30 5.29
CA GLY A 98 17.74 24.22 3.83
C GLY A 98 18.87 23.31 3.35
N ALA A 99 18.62 22.55 2.29
CA ALA A 99 19.65 21.79 1.57
C ALA A 99 19.54 22.09 0.08
N ARG A 100 20.67 22.14 -0.64
CA ARG A 100 20.69 22.35 -2.08
C ARG A 100 21.31 21.16 -2.80
N TYR A 101 20.68 20.75 -3.88
CA TYR A 101 21.15 19.76 -4.83
C TYR A 101 21.12 20.34 -6.24
N THR A 102 22.04 19.92 -7.10
CA THR A 102 22.10 20.30 -8.51
C THR A 102 21.85 19.09 -9.39
N PHE A 103 21.22 19.29 -10.54
CA PHE A 103 21.16 18.26 -11.57
C PHE A 103 22.57 17.96 -12.10
N GLN A 104 22.90 16.69 -12.23
CA GLN A 104 24.14 16.29 -12.89
C GLN A 104 24.13 16.78 -14.34
N LYS A 105 25.29 17.27 -14.81
CA LYS A 105 25.45 17.75 -16.19
C LYS A 105 25.08 16.65 -17.19
N GLY A 106 24.11 16.94 -18.07
CA GLY A 106 23.53 15.98 -19.02
C GLY A 106 22.14 15.44 -18.62
N ASP A 107 21.76 15.57 -17.36
CA ASP A 107 20.46 15.16 -16.81
C ASP A 107 19.49 16.35 -16.64
N GLU A 108 19.76 17.48 -17.28
CA GLU A 108 18.99 18.71 -17.09
C GLU A 108 17.51 18.53 -17.43
N PRO A 109 16.61 19.06 -16.60
CA PRO A 109 15.18 18.94 -16.80
C PRO A 109 14.67 19.87 -17.91
N ALA A 110 13.62 19.43 -18.60
CA ALA A 110 12.82 20.29 -19.47
C ALA A 110 11.84 21.13 -18.63
N GLU A 111 11.45 22.30 -19.15
CA GLU A 111 10.44 23.16 -18.52
C GLU A 111 9.09 22.41 -18.41
N GLY A 112 8.46 22.51 -17.24
CA GLY A 112 7.19 21.84 -16.96
C GLY A 112 7.30 20.35 -16.60
N ALA A 113 8.50 19.77 -16.57
CA ALA A 113 8.70 18.40 -16.09
C ALA A 113 8.39 18.26 -14.60
N LEU A 114 7.81 17.12 -14.20
CA LEU A 114 7.56 16.79 -12.80
C LEU A 114 8.78 16.10 -12.19
N LEU A 115 9.34 16.65 -11.12
CA LEU A 115 10.41 16.07 -10.32
C LEU A 115 9.84 15.29 -9.13
N SER A 116 10.33 14.07 -8.93
CA SER A 116 10.16 13.27 -7.71
C SER A 116 11.53 12.87 -7.18
N ILE A 117 11.73 12.89 -5.86
CA ILE A 117 12.97 12.45 -5.21
C ILE A 117 12.61 11.37 -4.17
N PRO A 118 12.46 10.09 -4.58
CA PRO A 118 11.90 9.03 -3.74
C PRO A 118 12.64 8.81 -2.41
N ALA A 119 13.93 9.16 -2.36
CA ALA A 119 14.73 9.06 -1.15
C ALA A 119 14.28 10.03 -0.03
N PHE A 120 13.62 11.14 -0.38
CA PHE A 120 13.24 12.19 0.56
C PHE A 120 11.72 12.39 0.65
N THR A 121 11.01 12.39 -0.48
CA THR A 121 9.57 12.62 -0.52
C THR A 121 8.90 11.86 -1.67
N ARG A 122 7.62 11.55 -1.51
CA ARG A 122 6.78 10.98 -2.58
C ARG A 122 6.09 12.06 -3.42
N GLN A 123 6.25 13.33 -3.04
CA GLN A 123 5.65 14.46 -3.75
C GLN A 123 6.30 14.64 -5.13
N ARG A 124 5.48 15.06 -6.09
CA ARG A 124 5.91 15.48 -7.43
C ARG A 124 5.76 16.99 -7.55
N ILE A 125 6.81 17.70 -7.94
CA ILE A 125 6.79 19.15 -8.14
C ILE A 125 7.09 19.50 -9.60
N ALA A 126 6.38 20.47 -10.15
CA ALA A 126 6.68 20.97 -11.49
C ALA A 126 7.95 21.83 -11.48
N ILE A 127 8.86 21.56 -12.41
CA ILE A 127 10.09 22.31 -12.59
C ILE A 127 9.79 23.52 -13.48
N ALA A 128 10.03 24.72 -12.95
CA ALA A 128 9.93 25.97 -13.70
C ALA A 128 11.34 26.52 -13.92
N ILE A 129 11.86 26.40 -15.15
CA ILE A 129 13.21 26.87 -15.47
C ILE A 129 13.22 28.39 -15.42
N ARG A 130 14.02 28.95 -14.52
CA ARG A 130 14.17 30.40 -14.37
C ARG A 130 15.63 30.81 -14.59
N PRO A 131 15.88 31.93 -15.28
CA PRO A 131 17.22 32.50 -15.34
C PRO A 131 17.69 32.87 -13.94
N GLU A 132 19.01 32.95 -13.78
CA GLU A 132 19.67 33.31 -12.52
C GLU A 132 19.00 34.54 -11.90
N ALA A 133 18.35 34.36 -10.76
CA ALA A 133 17.91 35.48 -9.95
C ALA A 133 19.17 36.14 -9.35
N PRO A 134 19.30 37.47 -9.38
CA PRO A 134 20.36 38.13 -8.64
C PRO A 134 20.29 37.67 -7.19
N ASP A 135 21.45 37.36 -6.61
CA ASP A 135 21.63 36.76 -5.31
C ASP A 135 20.90 37.57 -4.21
N VAL A 136 19.62 37.25 -3.94
CA VAL A 136 18.87 37.84 -2.81
C VAL A 136 19.06 37.01 -1.53
N LEU A 137 20.15 36.25 -1.45
CA LEU A 137 20.63 35.60 -0.24
C LEU A 137 21.94 36.23 0.26
N ALA A 138 22.02 37.56 0.22
CA ALA A 138 22.93 38.34 1.05
C ALA A 138 22.24 39.59 1.61
N GLY A 139 20.98 39.46 2.01
CA GLY A 139 20.45 40.31 3.07
C GLY A 139 21.02 39.79 4.38
N THR A 140 22.14 40.36 4.85
CA THR A 140 22.40 40.41 6.30
C THR A 140 21.13 40.97 6.90
N ALA A 141 20.29 40.11 7.49
CA ALA A 141 19.31 40.57 8.45
C ALA A 141 20.12 41.45 9.42
N PRO A 142 19.70 42.69 9.69
CA PRO A 142 20.32 43.43 10.78
C PRO A 142 20.31 42.48 11.98
N ALA A 143 21.42 42.45 12.71
CA ALA A 143 21.49 41.76 13.98
C ALA A 143 20.41 42.37 14.87
N ALA A 144 19.19 41.83 14.75
CA ALA A 144 18.17 41.98 15.73
C ALA A 144 18.79 41.27 16.93
N GLU A 145 19.24 42.07 17.89
CA GLU A 145 19.47 41.60 19.23
C GLU A 145 18.36 40.62 19.54
N ALA A 146 18.74 39.35 19.65
CA ALA A 146 17.87 38.33 20.19
C ALA A 146 17.74 38.65 21.68
N THR A 147 17.01 39.71 22.01
CA THR A 147 16.13 39.63 23.16
C THR A 147 15.32 38.38 22.91
N ALA A 148 15.62 37.34 23.68
CA ALA A 148 14.80 36.16 23.82
C ALA A 148 13.42 36.64 24.28
N ALA A 149 12.60 37.08 23.33
CA ALA A 149 11.18 37.14 23.50
C ALA A 149 10.80 35.67 23.68
N SER A 150 10.62 35.28 24.93
CA SER A 150 9.99 34.03 25.30
C SER A 150 8.73 33.93 24.47
N THR A 151 8.77 33.13 23.40
CA THR A 151 7.57 32.74 22.67
C THR A 151 6.64 32.22 23.75
N PRO A 152 5.41 32.76 23.90
CA PRO A 152 4.47 32.18 24.84
C PRO A 152 4.39 30.70 24.49
N ALA A 153 4.77 29.84 25.42
CA ALA A 153 4.94 28.39 25.21
C ALA A 153 3.61 27.66 24.91
N ASN A 154 2.57 28.39 24.52
CA ASN A 154 1.20 27.95 24.41
C ASN A 154 0.39 28.85 23.47
N LEU A 155 0.87 29.08 22.24
CA LEU A 155 -0.04 29.50 21.18
C LEU A 155 -1.01 28.34 20.92
N PRO A 156 -2.34 28.57 20.89
CA PRO A 156 -3.30 27.51 20.61
C PRO A 156 -2.97 26.85 19.27
N GLN A 157 -2.64 25.57 19.30
CA GLN A 157 -2.47 24.80 18.07
C GLN A 157 -3.84 24.73 17.39
N ALA A 158 -3.89 25.11 16.11
CA ALA A 158 -5.11 25.01 15.33
C ALA A 158 -5.61 23.56 15.40
N ALA A 159 -6.88 23.39 15.78
CA ALA A 159 -7.49 22.07 15.77
C ALA A 159 -7.45 21.51 14.34
N PRO A 160 -7.18 20.20 14.17
CA PRO A 160 -7.28 19.57 12.87
C PRO A 160 -8.71 19.75 12.32
N PRO A 161 -8.89 19.78 10.98
CA PRO A 161 -10.22 19.84 10.38
C PRO A 161 -11.16 18.79 10.98
N PRO A 162 -12.42 19.11 11.29
CA PRO A 162 -13.35 18.15 11.91
C PRO A 162 -13.60 16.87 11.09
N ASP A 163 -13.30 16.91 9.80
CA ASP A 163 -13.39 15.80 8.84
C ASP A 163 -12.06 15.04 8.67
N ASP A 164 -10.96 15.52 9.24
CA ASP A 164 -9.67 14.82 9.24
C ASP A 164 -9.72 13.60 10.16
N ARG A 165 -10.05 12.46 9.56
CA ARG A 165 -10.03 11.16 10.23
C ARG A 165 -8.62 10.60 10.42
N ALA A 166 -7.57 11.22 9.88
CA ALA A 166 -6.18 10.81 10.17
C ALA A 166 -5.66 11.43 11.46
N ALA A 167 -6.18 12.60 11.86
CA ALA A 167 -5.84 13.24 13.12
C ALA A 167 -6.10 12.31 14.32
N GLY A 168 -5.06 12.13 15.15
CA GLY A 168 -5.11 11.22 16.31
C GLY A 168 -5.00 9.73 15.99
N ASN A 169 -4.97 9.33 14.72
CA ASN A 169 -4.84 7.94 14.28
C ASN A 169 -3.41 7.61 13.85
N ALA A 170 -2.49 7.57 14.82
CA ALA A 170 -1.05 7.38 14.60
C ALA A 170 -0.68 6.14 13.76
N PHE A 171 -1.55 5.14 13.69
CA PHE A 171 -1.30 3.88 12.99
C PHE A 171 -2.09 3.71 11.69
N LEU A 172 -2.79 4.74 11.21
CA LEU A 172 -3.52 4.66 9.95
C LEU A 172 -2.60 4.33 8.77
N GLY A 173 -1.34 4.79 8.81
CA GLY A 173 -0.32 4.47 7.80
C GLY A 173 0.09 2.99 7.73
N ASN A 174 -0.28 2.18 8.72
CA ASN A 174 -0.05 0.73 8.70
C ASN A 174 -1.14 -0.03 7.92
N LEU A 175 -2.26 0.65 7.59
CA LEU A 175 -3.35 0.09 6.79
C LEU A 175 -3.06 0.28 5.30
N ALA A 176 -3.18 -0.79 4.53
CA ALA A 176 -2.99 -0.79 3.09
C ALA A 176 -3.96 -1.75 2.41
N ALA A 177 -4.14 -1.59 1.10
CA ALA A 177 -4.87 -2.55 0.28
C ALA A 177 -4.17 -3.93 0.24
N TYR A 178 -4.94 -5.01 0.10
CA TYR A 178 -4.40 -6.38 0.04
C TYR A 178 -4.85 -7.12 -1.22
N GLU A 179 -6.15 -7.41 -1.35
CA GLU A 179 -6.77 -7.90 -2.59
C GLU A 179 -7.60 -6.77 -3.25
N PRO A 180 -8.05 -6.93 -4.51
CA PRO A 180 -8.88 -5.94 -5.18
C PRO A 180 -10.15 -5.59 -4.39
N VAL A 181 -10.55 -4.33 -4.47
CA VAL A 181 -11.76 -3.77 -3.86
C VAL A 181 -12.69 -3.32 -4.98
N TYR A 182 -13.81 -4.00 -5.15
CA TYR A 182 -14.70 -3.80 -6.29
C TYR A 182 -16.15 -4.14 -6.00
N ALA A 183 -17.03 -3.70 -6.89
CA ALA A 183 -18.40 -4.15 -7.02
C ALA A 183 -18.68 -4.47 -8.50
N VAL A 184 -19.20 -5.67 -8.78
CA VAL A 184 -19.49 -6.14 -10.13
C VAL A 184 -20.88 -6.76 -10.20
N TYR A 185 -21.49 -6.71 -11.38
CA TYR A 185 -22.81 -7.25 -11.66
C TYR A 185 -22.81 -8.13 -12.93
N GLY A 186 -23.55 -9.23 -12.88
CA GLY A 186 -23.76 -10.15 -14.00
C GLY A 186 -25.09 -10.91 -13.86
N PRO A 187 -26.09 -10.64 -14.73
CA PRO A 187 -27.44 -11.19 -14.59
C PRO A 187 -27.52 -12.69 -14.88
N GLY A 188 -28.65 -13.32 -14.54
CA GLY A 188 -28.96 -14.71 -14.89
C GLY A 188 -28.29 -15.75 -14.00
N THR A 189 -27.92 -15.36 -12.78
CA THR A 189 -27.26 -16.22 -11.80
C THR A 189 -27.91 -16.03 -10.43
N ASN A 190 -27.70 -16.92 -9.47
CA ASN A 190 -28.18 -16.74 -8.08
C ASN A 190 -27.22 -15.90 -7.21
N SER A 191 -26.44 -15.02 -7.84
CA SER A 191 -25.43 -14.17 -7.21
C SER A 191 -24.99 -13.11 -8.22
N GLU A 192 -25.95 -12.34 -8.71
CA GLU A 192 -25.76 -11.42 -9.82
C GLU A 192 -24.76 -10.34 -9.47
N ALA A 193 -24.84 -9.79 -8.26
CA ALA A 193 -23.85 -8.85 -7.76
C ALA A 193 -22.81 -9.54 -6.86
N ARG A 194 -21.56 -9.11 -6.99
CA ARG A 194 -20.47 -9.48 -6.08
C ARG A 194 -19.71 -8.24 -5.66
N ILE A 195 -19.50 -8.11 -4.35
CA ILE A 195 -18.73 -7.02 -3.75
C ILE A 195 -17.57 -7.64 -2.98
N GLN A 196 -16.37 -7.08 -3.13
CA GLN A 196 -15.19 -7.50 -2.38
C GLN A 196 -14.56 -6.30 -1.68
N LEU A 197 -14.28 -6.47 -0.39
CA LEU A 197 -13.51 -5.53 0.42
C LEU A 197 -12.27 -6.27 0.91
N SER A 198 -11.11 -5.61 0.89
CA SER A 198 -9.87 -6.23 1.34
C SER A 198 -8.85 -5.21 1.81
N PHE A 199 -8.22 -5.50 2.94
CA PHE A 199 -7.11 -4.71 3.47
C PHE A 199 -6.11 -5.60 4.20
N LYS A 200 -4.91 -5.06 4.40
CA LYS A 200 -3.89 -5.57 5.31
C LYS A 200 -3.44 -4.46 6.25
N TYR A 201 -3.04 -4.87 7.43
CA TYR A 201 -2.55 -4.02 8.49
C TYR A 201 -1.20 -4.56 8.96
N GLN A 202 -0.18 -3.71 8.93
CA GLN A 202 1.16 -4.06 9.40
C GLN A 202 1.23 -3.96 10.93
N LEU A 203 1.46 -5.08 11.61
CA LEU A 203 1.27 -5.18 13.06
C LEU A 203 2.28 -4.35 13.86
N PHE A 204 3.50 -4.18 13.35
CA PHE A 204 4.59 -3.49 14.05
C PHE A 204 5.04 -2.22 13.33
N GLY A 205 4.21 -1.71 12.40
CA GLY A 205 4.56 -0.59 11.52
C GLY A 205 5.81 -0.84 10.68
N THR A 206 6.26 0.19 9.96
CA THR A 206 7.58 0.12 9.31
C THR A 206 8.63 0.78 10.19
N ARG A 207 9.58 0.00 10.70
CA ARG A 207 10.79 0.53 11.34
C ARG A 207 11.61 1.42 10.40
N ARG A 208 11.45 1.24 9.08
CA ARG A 208 12.00 2.13 8.05
C ARG A 208 11.48 3.57 8.18
N GLN A 209 10.20 3.79 8.45
CA GLN A 209 9.66 5.14 8.67
C GLN A 209 10.22 5.80 9.93
N GLU A 210 10.70 5.00 10.88
CA GLU A 210 11.35 5.45 12.12
C GLU A 210 12.88 5.58 11.99
N GLY A 211 13.46 5.32 10.80
CA GLY A 211 14.91 5.33 10.58
C GLY A 211 15.66 4.16 11.26
N LEU A 212 14.93 3.13 11.70
CA LEU A 212 15.49 1.97 12.38
C LEU A 212 15.83 0.84 11.37
N PRO A 213 16.82 -0.02 11.70
CA PRO A 213 17.13 -1.18 10.86
C PRO A 213 15.91 -2.11 10.68
N PRO A 214 15.79 -2.76 9.51
CA PRO A 214 14.70 -3.67 9.23
C PRO A 214 14.71 -4.85 10.21
N SER A 215 13.52 -5.28 10.61
CA SER A 215 13.31 -6.41 11.50
C SER A 215 12.38 -7.43 10.86
N TRP A 216 12.46 -8.69 11.28
CA TRP A 216 11.47 -9.71 10.94
C TRP A 216 10.04 -9.30 11.37
N ARG A 217 9.90 -8.41 12.35
CA ARG A 217 8.57 -7.92 12.77
C ARG A 217 7.89 -7.07 11.69
N ASP A 218 8.67 -6.42 10.81
CA ASP A 218 8.15 -5.58 9.73
C ASP A 218 7.41 -6.42 8.69
N GLY A 219 7.69 -7.72 8.61
CA GLY A 219 7.00 -8.62 7.70
C GLY A 219 5.68 -9.17 8.23
N LEU A 220 5.25 -8.85 9.45
CA LEU A 220 4.02 -9.40 10.04
C LEU A 220 2.79 -8.55 9.74
N PHE A 221 1.79 -9.19 9.14
CA PHE A 221 0.55 -8.56 8.74
C PHE A 221 -0.67 -9.33 9.25
N LEU A 222 -1.72 -8.57 9.56
CA LEU A 222 -3.09 -9.05 9.62
C LEU A 222 -3.79 -8.59 8.34
N ALA A 223 -4.44 -9.49 7.61
CA ALA A 223 -5.32 -9.14 6.51
C ALA A 223 -6.74 -9.58 6.76
N PHE A 224 -7.65 -8.93 6.07
CA PHE A 224 -9.06 -9.28 6.05
C PHE A 224 -9.61 -9.07 4.65
N THR A 225 -10.12 -10.14 4.04
CA THR A 225 -10.93 -10.07 2.83
C THR A 225 -12.36 -10.48 3.15
N GLN A 226 -13.33 -9.73 2.64
CA GLN A 226 -14.75 -10.09 2.70
C GLN A 226 -15.32 -10.15 1.28
N ARG A 227 -15.95 -11.27 0.93
CA ARG A 227 -16.59 -11.49 -0.37
C ARG A 227 -18.10 -11.65 -0.19
N MET A 228 -18.88 -10.71 -0.71
CA MET A 228 -20.33 -10.69 -0.59
C MET A 228 -20.96 -11.08 -1.93
N PHE A 229 -21.83 -12.09 -1.92
CA PHE A 229 -22.53 -12.63 -3.08
C PHE A 229 -24.01 -12.28 -2.95
N TRP A 230 -24.45 -11.34 -3.75
CA TRP A 230 -25.77 -10.74 -3.67
C TRP A 230 -26.68 -11.30 -4.76
N ASP A 231 -27.76 -11.97 -4.35
CA ASP A 231 -28.80 -12.48 -5.24
C ASP A 231 -29.84 -11.38 -5.42
N LEU A 232 -29.68 -10.59 -6.48
CA LEU A 232 -30.54 -9.45 -6.76
C LEU A 232 -31.87 -9.88 -7.36
N GLY A 233 -31.90 -11.01 -8.09
CA GLY A 233 -33.08 -11.56 -8.73
C GLY A 233 -34.04 -12.28 -7.77
N ALA A 234 -33.59 -12.70 -6.60
CA ALA A 234 -34.43 -13.32 -5.58
C ALA A 234 -35.36 -12.33 -4.86
N ASN A 235 -36.42 -12.85 -4.23
CA ASN A 235 -37.38 -12.05 -3.47
C ASN A 235 -36.68 -11.29 -2.33
N SER A 236 -36.89 -9.97 -2.28
CA SER A 236 -36.24 -9.04 -1.35
C SER A 236 -34.72 -8.93 -1.50
N SER A 237 -34.18 -9.43 -2.61
CA SER A 237 -32.77 -9.33 -3.01
C SER A 237 -31.78 -9.59 -1.85
N PRO A 238 -31.74 -10.80 -1.25
CA PRO A 238 -30.87 -11.10 -0.13
C PRO A 238 -29.42 -11.35 -0.56
N PHE A 239 -28.47 -11.17 0.36
CA PHE A 239 -27.15 -11.78 0.20
C PHE A 239 -27.28 -13.31 0.27
N ARG A 240 -26.97 -13.98 -0.85
CA ARG A 240 -26.93 -15.45 -0.91
C ARG A 240 -25.84 -16.00 0.00
N ASN A 241 -24.68 -15.35 0.05
CA ASN A 241 -23.56 -15.76 0.88
C ASN A 241 -22.61 -14.59 1.14
N ILE A 242 -21.93 -14.61 2.27
CA ILE A 242 -20.84 -13.69 2.59
C ILE A 242 -19.70 -14.54 3.13
N ASP A 243 -18.53 -14.50 2.50
CA ASP A 243 -17.32 -15.15 3.01
C ASP A 243 -16.45 -14.13 3.74
N TYR A 244 -16.06 -14.45 4.96
CA TYR A 244 -15.14 -13.70 5.82
C TYR A 244 -13.78 -14.41 5.82
N GLN A 245 -12.71 -13.69 5.50
CA GLN A 245 -11.36 -14.24 5.38
C GLN A 245 -10.31 -13.43 6.13
N PRO A 246 -10.26 -13.53 7.48
CA PRO A 246 -9.14 -13.02 8.22
C PRO A 246 -7.89 -13.90 8.01
N GLU A 247 -6.74 -13.25 8.02
CA GLU A 247 -5.46 -13.88 7.76
C GLU A 247 -4.36 -13.22 8.61
N VAL A 248 -3.45 -14.03 9.13
CA VAL A 248 -2.18 -13.55 9.70
C VAL A 248 -1.06 -14.17 8.90
N PHE A 249 -0.17 -13.34 8.37
CA PHE A 249 0.91 -13.82 7.51
C PHE A 249 2.21 -13.05 7.75
N TYR A 250 3.29 -13.71 7.35
CA TYR A 250 4.61 -13.13 7.21
C TYR A 250 4.92 -12.93 5.72
N LEU A 251 5.31 -11.71 5.35
CA LEU A 251 5.86 -11.37 4.05
C LEU A 251 7.35 -11.08 4.20
N ALA A 252 8.18 -11.96 3.66
CA ALA A 252 9.61 -11.77 3.63
C ALA A 252 9.98 -10.55 2.76
N PRO A 253 11.04 -9.81 3.10
CA PRO A 253 11.56 -8.75 2.25
C PRO A 253 11.81 -9.24 0.82
N SER A 254 11.37 -8.47 -0.17
CA SER A 254 11.61 -8.80 -1.58
C SER A 254 13.08 -8.59 -1.93
N HIS A 255 13.60 -9.44 -2.81
CA HIS A 255 14.91 -9.27 -3.43
C HIS A 255 14.74 -9.04 -4.92
N THR A 256 15.36 -7.99 -5.46
CA THR A 256 15.36 -7.68 -6.90
C THR A 256 16.74 -7.93 -7.47
N PHE A 257 16.81 -8.75 -8.51
CA PHE A 257 18.03 -9.06 -9.24
C PHE A 257 18.35 -7.96 -10.26
N GLU A 258 19.60 -7.90 -10.75
CA GLU A 258 20.07 -6.90 -11.72
C GLU A 258 19.26 -6.90 -13.02
N ASN A 259 18.71 -8.05 -13.42
CA ASN A 259 17.85 -8.19 -14.59
C ASN A 259 16.40 -7.70 -14.38
N GLY A 260 16.10 -7.07 -13.24
CA GLY A 260 14.79 -6.55 -12.88
C GLY A 260 13.80 -7.59 -12.36
N VAL A 261 14.15 -8.88 -12.35
CA VAL A 261 13.31 -9.90 -11.72
C VAL A 261 13.29 -9.68 -10.20
N SER A 262 12.11 -9.71 -9.60
CA SER A 262 11.93 -9.63 -8.15
C SER A 262 11.36 -10.93 -7.60
N ILE A 263 11.80 -11.33 -6.42
CA ILE A 263 11.27 -12.48 -5.69
C ILE A 263 10.87 -12.10 -4.28
N ALA A 264 9.82 -12.74 -3.77
CA ALA A 264 9.37 -12.61 -2.38
C ALA A 264 8.79 -13.95 -1.89
N LEU A 265 8.59 -14.06 -0.59
CA LEU A 265 7.95 -15.21 0.02
C LEU A 265 6.89 -14.75 1.01
N GLN A 266 5.68 -15.28 0.86
CA GLN A 266 4.59 -15.07 1.81
C GLN A 266 4.20 -16.40 2.43
N GLY A 267 3.98 -16.44 3.74
CA GLY A 267 3.44 -17.62 4.41
C GLY A 267 2.53 -17.21 5.56
N GLY A 268 1.43 -17.92 5.77
CA GLY A 268 0.44 -17.48 6.74
C GLY A 268 -0.61 -18.51 7.12
N LEU A 269 -1.42 -18.10 8.09
CA LEU A 269 -2.62 -18.80 8.55
C LEU A 269 -3.83 -18.01 8.11
N ARG A 270 -4.74 -18.68 7.40
CA ARG A 270 -5.96 -18.11 6.87
C ARG A 270 -7.16 -18.87 7.42
N HIS A 271 -8.11 -18.12 7.97
CA HIS A 271 -9.44 -18.60 8.27
C HIS A 271 -10.38 -18.14 7.15
N GLU A 272 -11.32 -18.99 6.74
CA GLU A 272 -12.37 -18.64 5.79
C GLU A 272 -13.68 -19.25 6.28
N SER A 273 -14.68 -18.43 6.57
CA SER A 273 -16.00 -18.89 6.98
C SER A 273 -17.09 -18.04 6.35
N ASN A 274 -18.33 -18.55 6.33
CA ASN A 274 -19.46 -17.81 5.76
C ASN A 274 -20.37 -17.14 6.80
N GLY A 275 -20.01 -17.21 8.09
CA GLY A 275 -20.78 -16.62 9.19
C GLY A 275 -22.17 -17.22 9.41
N ARG A 276 -22.48 -18.37 8.82
CA ARG A 276 -23.77 -19.07 8.98
C ARG A 276 -23.71 -20.15 10.06
N ASP A 277 -24.87 -20.53 10.55
CA ASP A 277 -25.08 -21.63 11.49
C ASP A 277 -25.74 -22.86 10.80
N GLY A 278 -25.91 -23.94 11.58
CA GLY A 278 -26.56 -25.18 11.14
C GLY A 278 -25.96 -25.77 9.86
N ASP A 279 -26.82 -26.35 9.03
CA ASP A 279 -26.43 -27.05 7.79
C ASP A 279 -25.83 -26.12 6.72
N ALA A 280 -26.03 -24.82 6.84
CA ALA A 280 -25.47 -23.80 5.95
C ALA A 280 -24.11 -23.29 6.44
N SER A 281 -23.69 -23.66 7.65
CA SER A 281 -22.40 -23.26 8.23
C SER A 281 -21.24 -23.85 7.46
N ARG A 282 -20.29 -23.00 7.08
CA ARG A 282 -19.07 -23.41 6.41
C ARG A 282 -17.88 -22.68 7.04
N SER A 283 -16.84 -23.43 7.38
CA SER A 283 -15.60 -22.92 7.95
C SER A 283 -14.40 -23.75 7.51
N VAL A 284 -13.29 -23.10 7.22
CA VAL A 284 -12.04 -23.76 6.86
C VAL A 284 -10.85 -22.96 7.35
N ASN A 285 -9.88 -23.65 7.93
CA ASN A 285 -8.61 -23.07 8.34
C ASN A 285 -7.49 -23.67 7.49
N THR A 286 -6.60 -22.84 6.97
CA THR A 286 -5.46 -23.27 6.17
C THR A 286 -4.18 -22.58 6.60
N ALA A 287 -3.10 -23.34 6.71
CA ALA A 287 -1.74 -22.81 6.65
C ALA A 287 -1.27 -22.83 5.19
N TYR A 288 -0.51 -21.83 4.75
CA TYR A 288 -0.02 -21.80 3.37
C TYR A 288 1.38 -21.19 3.24
N VAL A 289 2.02 -21.50 2.12
CA VAL A 289 3.22 -20.81 1.63
C VAL A 289 3.02 -20.43 0.16
N ALA A 290 3.50 -19.26 -0.22
CA ALA A 290 3.38 -18.68 -1.55
C ALA A 290 4.67 -17.93 -1.91
N PRO A 291 5.64 -18.58 -2.57
CA PRO A 291 6.71 -17.84 -3.23
C PRO A 291 6.11 -17.00 -4.36
N MET A 292 6.72 -15.85 -4.62
CA MET A 292 6.25 -14.86 -5.58
C MET A 292 7.42 -14.43 -6.45
N ALA A 293 7.16 -14.23 -7.74
CA ALA A 293 8.12 -13.65 -8.66
C ALA A 293 7.46 -12.58 -9.54
N GLY A 294 8.14 -11.46 -9.71
CA GLY A 294 7.79 -10.41 -10.67
C GLY A 294 8.82 -10.36 -11.78
N LEU A 295 8.38 -10.44 -13.03
CA LEU A 295 9.23 -10.44 -14.22
C LEU A 295 8.86 -9.24 -15.11
N PRO A 296 9.83 -8.38 -15.49
CA PRO A 296 9.59 -7.35 -16.48
C PRO A 296 9.35 -8.01 -17.85
N LEU A 297 8.32 -7.56 -18.58
CA LEU A 297 8.02 -8.02 -19.94
C LEU A 297 8.41 -6.98 -21.01
N GLY A 298 8.84 -5.79 -20.60
CA GLY A 298 9.08 -4.65 -21.47
C GLY A 298 7.84 -3.80 -21.71
N GLY A 299 8.03 -2.57 -22.21
CA GLY A 299 6.92 -1.65 -22.50
C GLY A 299 6.05 -1.27 -21.31
N GLY A 300 6.62 -1.27 -20.09
CA GLY A 300 5.88 -1.00 -18.85
C GLY A 300 5.08 -2.20 -18.29
N TYR A 301 5.05 -3.34 -18.98
CA TYR A 301 4.35 -4.52 -18.51
C TYR A 301 5.21 -5.37 -17.57
N ARG A 302 4.55 -5.92 -16.55
CA ARG A 302 5.13 -6.87 -15.61
C ARG A 302 4.23 -8.09 -15.48
N LEU A 303 4.86 -9.27 -15.41
CA LEU A 303 4.22 -10.53 -15.03
C LEU A 303 4.52 -10.80 -13.56
N THR A 304 3.49 -10.96 -12.73
CA THR A 304 3.62 -11.48 -11.37
C THR A 304 3.08 -12.90 -11.33
N VAL A 305 3.82 -13.84 -10.75
CA VAL A 305 3.37 -15.21 -10.50
C VAL A 305 3.57 -15.56 -9.04
N ALA A 306 2.57 -16.21 -8.45
CA ALA A 306 2.62 -16.65 -7.06
C ALA A 306 1.91 -18.00 -6.92
N PRO A 307 2.60 -19.14 -7.12
CA PRO A 307 2.04 -20.43 -6.75
C PRO A 307 1.85 -20.49 -5.24
N ARG A 308 0.77 -21.12 -4.80
CA ARG A 308 0.42 -21.29 -3.39
C ARG A 308 0.21 -22.76 -3.08
N LEU A 309 0.86 -23.24 -2.03
CA LEU A 309 0.62 -24.54 -1.43
C LEU A 309 -0.06 -24.34 -0.07
N SER A 310 -1.14 -25.07 0.19
CA SER A 310 -1.97 -24.94 1.39
C SER A 310 -2.18 -26.28 2.09
N LEU A 311 -2.13 -26.27 3.42
CA LEU A 311 -2.47 -27.36 4.31
C LEU A 311 -3.75 -26.99 5.04
N TYR A 312 -4.77 -27.84 4.98
CA TYR A 312 -6.00 -27.62 5.74
C TYR A 312 -5.82 -28.09 7.18
N LEU A 313 -6.06 -27.18 8.12
CA LEU A 313 -6.01 -27.40 9.56
C LEU A 313 -7.37 -27.86 10.09
N THR A 314 -8.47 -27.19 9.67
CA THR A 314 -9.85 -27.63 9.93
C THR A 314 -10.73 -27.38 8.69
N GLN A 315 -11.89 -28.05 8.60
CA GLN A 315 -12.76 -28.05 7.40
C GLN A 315 -14.25 -28.14 7.77
N ASP A 316 -14.63 -27.55 8.91
CA ASP A 316 -15.94 -27.75 9.54
C ASP A 316 -17.10 -27.30 8.62
N GLY A 317 -18.12 -28.14 8.51
CA GLY A 317 -19.26 -27.91 7.60
C GLY A 317 -18.95 -28.12 6.11
N ASN A 318 -17.73 -28.53 5.74
CA ASN A 318 -17.31 -28.69 4.33
C ASN A 318 -16.78 -30.10 4.02
N PRO A 319 -17.57 -31.18 4.15
CA PRO A 319 -17.09 -32.54 3.93
C PRO A 319 -16.49 -32.70 2.53
N GLY A 320 -15.23 -33.11 2.47
CA GLY A 320 -14.52 -33.35 1.21
C GLY A 320 -14.11 -32.09 0.44
N ILE A 321 -14.05 -30.90 1.06
CA ILE A 321 -13.64 -29.64 0.37
C ILE A 321 -12.32 -29.76 -0.41
N ARG A 322 -11.36 -30.56 0.11
CA ARG A 322 -10.10 -30.88 -0.57
C ARG A 322 -10.32 -31.42 -1.99
N ARG A 323 -11.36 -32.24 -2.21
CA ARG A 323 -11.70 -32.80 -3.53
C ARG A 323 -12.04 -31.71 -4.55
N TYR A 324 -12.51 -30.55 -4.13
CA TYR A 324 -12.98 -29.50 -5.04
C TYR A 324 -11.95 -28.37 -5.20
N ARG A 325 -11.35 -27.95 -4.09
CA ARG A 325 -10.39 -26.83 -4.06
C ARG A 325 -8.93 -27.26 -4.19
N GLY A 326 -8.62 -28.53 -3.94
CA GLY A 326 -7.24 -29.01 -3.89
C GLY A 326 -6.44 -28.35 -2.77
N MET A 327 -5.11 -28.50 -2.86
CA MET A 327 -4.13 -27.93 -1.93
C MET A 327 -3.19 -26.95 -2.63
N THR A 328 -3.31 -26.81 -3.94
CA THR A 328 -2.45 -25.99 -4.78
C THR A 328 -3.27 -24.96 -5.54
N GLY A 329 -2.73 -23.76 -5.69
CA GLY A 329 -3.26 -22.74 -6.58
C GLY A 329 -2.15 -21.94 -7.22
N LEU A 330 -2.48 -21.20 -8.27
CA LEU A 330 -1.57 -20.26 -8.93
C LEU A 330 -2.28 -18.94 -9.09
N PHE A 331 -1.69 -17.89 -8.55
CA PHE A 331 -1.98 -16.52 -8.94
C PHE A 331 -1.01 -16.12 -10.05
N ALA A 332 -1.54 -15.50 -11.12
CA ALA A 332 -0.74 -14.89 -12.16
C ALA A 332 -1.39 -13.59 -12.61
N GLU A 333 -0.61 -12.53 -12.75
CA GLU A 333 -1.06 -11.22 -13.16
C GLU A 333 -0.12 -10.63 -14.20
N VAL A 334 -0.67 -10.09 -15.27
CA VAL A 334 0.06 -9.29 -16.25
C VAL A 334 -0.58 -7.92 -16.33
N GLY A 335 0.22 -6.86 -16.25
CA GLY A 335 -0.30 -5.52 -16.41
C GLY A 335 0.75 -4.43 -16.41
N GLU A 336 0.28 -3.25 -16.79
CA GLU A 336 0.98 -1.97 -16.70
C GLU A 336 0.45 -1.22 -15.46
N ASP A 337 1.33 -0.53 -14.72
CA ASP A 337 0.97 0.10 -13.45
C ASP A 337 -0.19 1.09 -13.58
N ASP A 338 -0.21 1.86 -14.68
CA ASP A 338 -1.26 2.83 -15.03
C ASP A 338 -2.09 2.39 -16.26
N GLY A 339 -2.05 1.11 -16.66
CA GLY A 339 -2.66 0.65 -17.90
C GLY A 339 -3.65 -0.50 -17.72
N LEU A 340 -3.72 -1.39 -18.70
CA LEU A 340 -4.53 -2.61 -18.60
C LEU A 340 -3.88 -3.59 -17.62
N ARG A 341 -4.69 -4.23 -16.79
CA ARG A 341 -4.24 -5.32 -15.91
C ARG A 341 -5.19 -6.51 -16.03
N LEU A 342 -4.61 -7.70 -16.19
CA LEU A 342 -5.30 -8.99 -16.17
C LEU A 342 -4.70 -9.84 -15.06
N SER A 343 -5.52 -10.25 -14.11
CA SER A 343 -5.12 -11.18 -13.05
C SER A 343 -5.93 -12.47 -13.13
N THR A 344 -5.32 -13.56 -12.70
CA THR A 344 -5.93 -14.88 -12.67
C THR A 344 -5.60 -15.56 -11.36
N GLN A 345 -6.57 -16.29 -10.81
CA GLN A 345 -6.37 -17.13 -9.65
C GLN A 345 -6.95 -18.51 -9.94
N THR A 346 -6.11 -19.53 -9.78
CA THR A 346 -6.48 -20.91 -10.06
C THR A 346 -6.39 -21.75 -8.80
N ARG A 347 -7.23 -22.78 -8.74
CA ARG A 347 -7.20 -23.84 -7.72
C ARG A 347 -7.37 -25.15 -8.44
N PHE A 348 -6.56 -26.15 -8.13
CA PHE A 348 -6.66 -27.45 -8.78
C PHE A 348 -6.36 -28.59 -7.82
N ASN A 349 -7.14 -29.67 -7.95
CA ASN A 349 -6.90 -30.95 -7.30
C ASN A 349 -6.56 -31.98 -8.38
N PHE A 350 -5.28 -32.31 -8.51
CA PHE A 350 -4.77 -33.28 -9.48
C PHE A 350 -5.38 -34.68 -9.34
N SER A 351 -5.65 -35.14 -8.11
CA SER A 351 -6.21 -36.48 -7.86
C SER A 351 -7.65 -36.62 -8.33
N SER A 352 -8.45 -35.55 -8.25
CA SER A 352 -9.88 -35.58 -8.60
C SER A 352 -10.23 -34.92 -9.93
N GLY A 353 -9.27 -34.23 -10.56
CA GLY A 353 -9.46 -33.45 -11.78
C GLY A 353 -10.34 -32.20 -11.62
N LYS A 354 -10.67 -31.81 -10.38
CA LYS A 354 -11.53 -30.65 -10.09
C LYS A 354 -10.70 -29.42 -9.77
N GLY A 355 -11.29 -28.26 -10.04
CA GLY A 355 -10.65 -26.98 -9.76
C GLY A 355 -11.54 -25.81 -10.15
N ALA A 356 -10.94 -24.63 -10.11
CA ALA A 356 -11.54 -23.40 -10.55
C ALA A 356 -10.49 -22.42 -11.07
N VAL A 357 -10.94 -21.54 -11.95
CA VAL A 357 -10.19 -20.38 -12.43
C VAL A 357 -11.09 -19.16 -12.27
N SER A 358 -10.57 -18.13 -11.62
CA SER A 358 -11.11 -16.77 -11.71
C SER A 358 -10.15 -15.91 -12.51
N ALA A 359 -10.69 -15.00 -13.31
CA ALA A 359 -9.92 -14.00 -14.02
C ALA A 359 -10.59 -12.64 -13.90
N ASP A 360 -9.79 -11.64 -13.55
CA ASP A 360 -10.23 -10.26 -13.39
C ASP A 360 -9.43 -9.37 -14.37
N ILE A 361 -10.12 -8.44 -15.02
CA ILE A 361 -9.52 -7.47 -15.95
C ILE A 361 -9.89 -6.06 -15.50
N SER A 362 -8.93 -5.14 -15.54
CA SER A 362 -9.18 -3.75 -15.12
C SER A 362 -8.47 -2.72 -15.99
N TYR A 363 -9.09 -1.54 -16.12
CA TYR A 363 -8.54 -0.41 -16.86
C TYR A 363 -8.91 0.93 -16.17
N PRO A 364 -7.97 1.86 -15.96
CA PRO A 364 -8.25 3.12 -15.27
C PRO A 364 -9.16 4.01 -16.10
N LEU A 365 -10.28 4.44 -15.53
CA LEU A 365 -11.25 5.28 -16.24
C LEU A 365 -10.68 6.64 -16.61
N GLN A 366 -9.76 7.20 -15.82
CA GLN A 366 -9.08 8.46 -16.10
C GLN A 366 -8.36 8.48 -17.47
N ARG A 367 -7.97 7.33 -18.02
CA ARG A 367 -7.33 7.24 -19.35
C ARG A 367 -8.32 7.30 -20.50
N LEU A 368 -9.60 7.06 -20.25
CA LEU A 368 -10.64 7.15 -21.28
C LEU A 368 -11.10 8.60 -21.51
N TRP A 369 -10.97 9.46 -20.50
CA TRP A 369 -11.43 10.84 -20.51
C TRP A 369 -10.69 11.64 -19.43
N SER A 370 -10.04 12.73 -19.83
CA SER A 370 -9.34 13.64 -18.93
C SER A 370 -10.29 14.21 -17.87
N GLY A 371 -9.96 14.03 -16.58
CA GLY A 371 -10.80 14.45 -15.45
C GLY A 371 -11.93 13.47 -15.09
N GLY A 372 -11.90 12.24 -15.62
CA GLY A 372 -12.80 11.17 -15.20
C GLY A 372 -12.57 10.72 -13.75
N PRO A 373 -13.53 9.97 -13.17
CA PRO A 373 -13.45 9.55 -11.78
C PRO A 373 -12.29 8.57 -11.52
N ASP A 374 -11.79 8.57 -10.28
CA ASP A 374 -10.68 7.75 -9.78
C ASP A 374 -11.11 6.30 -9.51
N PHE A 375 -11.64 5.65 -10.55
CA PHE A 375 -12.06 4.25 -10.54
C PHE A 375 -11.46 3.48 -11.71
N TYR A 376 -11.47 2.17 -11.59
CA TYR A 376 -11.15 1.26 -12.68
C TYR A 376 -12.43 0.64 -13.23
N LEU A 377 -12.58 0.61 -14.56
CA LEU A 377 -13.50 -0.32 -15.20
C LEU A 377 -13.01 -1.74 -14.87
N PHE A 378 -13.92 -2.61 -14.42
CA PHE A 378 -13.54 -3.92 -13.90
C PHE A 378 -14.43 -5.01 -14.48
N GLY A 379 -13.82 -6.04 -15.08
CA GLY A 379 -14.50 -7.26 -15.53
C GLY A 379 -14.04 -8.44 -14.69
N GLN A 380 -14.96 -9.32 -14.32
CA GLN A 380 -14.70 -10.52 -13.55
C GLN A 380 -15.30 -11.74 -14.25
N SER A 381 -14.56 -12.84 -14.25
CA SER A 381 -15.07 -14.15 -14.62
C SER A 381 -14.68 -15.22 -13.62
N PHE A 382 -15.53 -16.24 -13.48
CA PHE A 382 -15.26 -17.42 -12.66
C PHE A 382 -15.77 -18.67 -13.37
N PHE A 383 -14.95 -19.72 -13.38
CA PHE A 383 -15.29 -21.02 -13.95
C PHE A 383 -14.78 -22.13 -13.04
N GLY A 384 -15.67 -23.03 -12.60
CA GLY A 384 -15.27 -24.22 -11.85
C GLY A 384 -16.01 -24.36 -10.52
N TYR A 385 -15.36 -24.97 -9.53
CA TYR A 385 -15.98 -25.31 -8.25
C TYR A 385 -15.71 -24.28 -7.14
N GLY A 386 -16.70 -23.99 -6.31
CA GLY A 386 -16.52 -23.24 -5.08
C GLY A 386 -16.11 -21.79 -5.28
N GLU A 387 -16.93 -21.05 -6.02
CA GLU A 387 -16.82 -19.59 -6.12
C GLU A 387 -16.87 -18.93 -4.72
N ASN A 388 -17.74 -19.49 -3.88
CA ASN A 388 -17.93 -19.14 -2.48
C ASN A 388 -17.91 -20.41 -1.62
N LEU A 389 -17.82 -20.24 -0.30
CA LEU A 389 -17.69 -21.37 0.60
C LEU A 389 -19.00 -22.18 0.76
N LEU A 390 -20.17 -21.54 0.67
CA LEU A 390 -21.47 -22.23 0.70
C LEU A 390 -21.63 -23.25 -0.43
N ASP A 391 -21.21 -22.86 -1.63
CA ASP A 391 -21.29 -23.65 -2.86
C ASP A 391 -19.93 -24.32 -3.21
N TYR A 392 -19.08 -24.63 -2.21
CA TYR A 392 -17.73 -25.18 -2.41
C TYR A 392 -17.69 -26.42 -3.33
N ASN A 393 -18.77 -27.20 -3.35
CA ASN A 393 -18.91 -28.44 -4.09
C ASN A 393 -19.72 -28.31 -5.41
N ARG A 394 -20.18 -27.12 -5.76
CA ARG A 394 -20.96 -26.85 -6.98
C ARG A 394 -20.09 -26.24 -8.06
N ARG A 395 -20.30 -26.69 -9.29
CA ARG A 395 -19.66 -26.10 -10.49
C ARG A 395 -20.52 -24.94 -10.99
N THR A 396 -19.90 -23.79 -11.22
CA THR A 396 -20.58 -22.58 -11.70
C THR A 396 -19.72 -21.86 -12.73
N THR A 397 -20.39 -21.08 -13.57
CA THR A 397 -19.78 -20.10 -14.48
C THR A 397 -20.38 -18.74 -14.19
N ARG A 398 -19.53 -17.71 -14.10
CA ARG A 398 -19.94 -16.31 -13.89
C ARG A 398 -19.16 -15.39 -14.80
N LEU A 399 -19.85 -14.36 -15.28
CA LEU A 399 -19.26 -13.21 -15.95
C LEU A 399 -19.94 -11.97 -15.37
N ARG A 400 -19.15 -11.01 -14.90
CA ARG A 400 -19.64 -9.78 -14.28
C ARG A 400 -18.80 -8.60 -14.72
N ILE A 401 -19.39 -7.41 -14.73
CA ILE A 401 -18.72 -6.14 -15.04
C ILE A 401 -19.11 -5.13 -13.95
N GLY A 402 -18.21 -4.21 -13.64
CA GLY A 402 -18.47 -3.13 -12.69
C GLY A 402 -17.25 -2.24 -12.50
N LEU A 403 -17.05 -1.81 -11.26
CA LEU A 403 -16.03 -0.83 -10.89
C LEU A 403 -15.14 -1.35 -9.77
N ALA A 404 -13.87 -0.98 -9.80
CA ALA A 404 -12.94 -1.20 -8.72
C ALA A 404 -12.34 0.12 -8.22
N LEU A 405 -12.09 0.18 -6.91
CA LEU A 405 -11.33 1.24 -6.24
C LEU A 405 -9.86 0.85 -6.11
N VAL A 406 -9.62 -0.45 -5.92
CA VAL A 406 -8.30 -1.07 -5.85
C VAL A 406 -8.30 -2.26 -6.79
N ARG A 407 -7.25 -2.41 -7.58
CA ARG A 407 -7.07 -3.47 -8.57
C ARG A 407 -5.81 -4.28 -8.36
#